data_AF-A0A3C0HP54-F1
#
_entry.id   AF-A0A3C0HP54-F1
#
_cell.length_a   1.000
_cell.length_b   1.000
_cell.length_c   1.000
_cell.angle_alpha   90.00
_cell.angle_beta   90.00
_cell.angle_gamma   90.00
#
_symmetry.space_group_name_H-M   'P 1'
#
loop_
_entity.id
_entity.type
_entity.pdbx_description
1 polymer ?
#
loop_
_entity_poly.entity_id
_entity_poly.type
_entity_poly.pdbx_seq_one_letter_code
_entity_poly.pdbx_strand_id
1 'polypeptide(L)'
;MSVLLEAMFATVTPEAITTREAGTISAADGCGDQAAVIKVARYAVDPEVELISVFDDDFGSIPFLQNREAFVIAKVPAGEDPPPPSQASLVALDATTNTPLESQPVPLDLVDEDGNLING
;
A
#
# COMPACT_ATOMS: atom_id res chain seq x y z
N MET A 1 1.51 9.92 17.52
CA MET A 1 0.55 8.87 17.11
C MET A 1 -0.18 9.39 15.88
N SER A 2 -0.33 8.59 14.81
CA SER A 2 -1.02 9.07 13.59
C SER A 2 -2.50 9.30 13.85
N VAL A 3 -3.04 10.41 13.34
CA VAL A 3 -4.47 10.79 13.43
C VAL A 3 -5.41 9.67 12.96
N LEU A 4 -4.99 8.88 11.97
CA LEU A 4 -5.78 7.77 11.42
C LEU A 4 -6.02 6.65 12.45
N LEU A 5 -4.96 6.18 13.11
CA LEU A 5 -5.04 5.09 14.09
C LEU A 5 -5.86 5.50 15.32
N GLU A 6 -5.72 6.77 15.75
CA GLU A 6 -6.56 7.32 16.82
C GLU A 6 -8.04 7.35 16.44
N ALA A 7 -8.38 7.75 15.21
CA ALA A 7 -9.76 7.77 14.73
C ALA A 7 -10.40 6.36 14.65
N MET A 8 -9.58 5.33 14.41
CA MET A 8 -10.01 3.93 14.41
C MET A 8 -10.05 3.29 15.80
N PHE A 9 -9.74 4.04 16.87
CA PHE A 9 -9.48 3.51 18.21
C PHE A 9 -8.54 2.29 18.18
N ALA A 10 -7.54 2.38 17.31
CA ALA A 10 -6.56 1.34 17.04
C ALA A 10 -5.18 1.81 17.48
N THR A 11 -4.40 0.93 18.08
CA THR A 11 -2.97 1.13 18.36
C THR A 11 -2.21 0.06 17.63
N VAL A 12 -1.24 0.46 16.81
CA VAL A 12 -0.36 -0.45 16.09
C VAL A 12 1.04 -0.28 16.63
N THR A 13 1.65 -1.39 17.02
CA THR A 13 3.03 -1.51 17.48
C THR A 13 3.68 -2.69 16.76
N PRO A 14 5.02 -2.80 16.76
CA PRO A 14 5.70 -3.93 16.13
C PRO A 14 5.27 -5.28 16.75
N GLU A 15 4.80 -5.26 18.00
CA GLU A 15 4.45 -6.43 18.79
C GLU A 15 2.95 -6.75 18.78
N ALA A 16 2.09 -5.76 18.50
CA ALA A 16 0.64 -5.95 18.56
C ALA A 16 -0.17 -4.89 17.82
N ILE A 17 -1.31 -5.31 17.28
CA ILE A 17 -2.42 -4.42 16.90
C ILE A 17 -3.51 -4.57 17.95
N THR A 18 -3.83 -3.49 18.65
CA THR A 18 -4.93 -3.46 19.61
C THR A 18 -6.04 -2.58 19.08
N THR A 19 -7.26 -3.12 19.04
CA THR A 19 -8.46 -2.37 18.68
C THR A 19 -9.51 -2.53 19.77
N ARG A 20 -10.42 -1.56 19.86
CA ARG A 20 -11.52 -1.62 20.83
C ARG A 20 -12.45 -2.82 20.60
N GLU A 21 -12.74 -3.16 19.34
CA GLU A 21 -13.76 -4.14 19.00
C GLU A 21 -13.21 -5.56 18.81
N ALA A 22 -12.04 -5.70 18.18
CA ALA A 22 -11.43 -7.02 17.90
C ALA A 22 -10.43 -7.48 18.97
N GLY A 23 -10.15 -6.65 19.97
CA GLY A 23 -9.15 -6.93 21.01
C GLY A 23 -7.72 -6.80 20.48
N THR A 24 -6.79 -7.58 21.05
CA THR A 24 -5.37 -7.53 20.72
C THR A 24 -4.97 -8.69 19.81
N ILE A 25 -4.35 -8.35 18.69
CA ILE A 25 -3.68 -9.27 17.77
C ILE A 25 -2.19 -9.19 18.06
N SER A 26 -1.63 -10.27 18.62
CA SER A 26 -0.23 -10.40 19.00
C SER A 26 0.65 -10.80 17.80
N ALA A 27 1.83 -10.21 17.70
CA ALA A 27 2.87 -10.61 16.76
C ALA A 27 3.56 -11.93 17.17
N ALA A 28 3.54 -12.28 18.47
CA ALA A 28 4.24 -13.46 19.00
C ALA A 28 3.63 -14.79 18.52
N ASP A 29 2.37 -14.77 18.08
CA ASP A 29 1.63 -15.97 17.72
C ASP A 29 1.52 -16.09 16.20
N GLY A 30 1.84 -17.26 15.62
CA GLY A 30 1.40 -17.61 14.26
C GLY A 30 2.42 -17.51 13.12
N CYS A 31 3.72 -17.46 13.42
CA CYS A 31 4.80 -17.75 12.45
C CYS A 31 5.65 -18.97 12.87
N GLY A 32 5.03 -19.95 13.55
CA GLY A 32 5.72 -21.14 14.05
C GLY A 32 6.79 -20.79 15.08
N ASP A 33 8.00 -21.33 14.91
CA ASP A 33 9.15 -21.09 15.79
C ASP A 33 9.94 -19.82 15.43
N GLN A 34 9.53 -19.09 14.38
CA GLN A 34 10.20 -17.86 13.94
C GLN A 34 9.63 -16.64 14.68
N ALA A 35 10.52 -15.74 15.10
CA ALA A 35 10.11 -14.45 15.64
C ALA A 35 9.31 -13.68 14.58
N ALA A 36 8.10 -13.28 14.95
CA ALA A 36 7.19 -12.53 14.10
C ALA A 36 6.99 -11.11 14.60
N VAL A 37 6.78 -10.23 13.63
CA VAL A 37 6.60 -8.79 13.83
C VAL A 37 5.44 -8.31 12.96
N ILE A 38 4.82 -7.23 13.40
CA ILE A 38 3.82 -6.53 12.60
C ILE A 38 4.54 -5.49 11.76
N LYS A 39 4.35 -5.57 10.44
CA LYS A 39 4.87 -4.61 9.47
C LYS A 39 3.73 -4.00 8.67
N VAL A 40 3.94 -2.77 8.23
CA VAL A 40 3.09 -2.12 7.22
C VAL A 40 3.92 -1.93 5.96
N ALA A 41 3.47 -2.48 4.84
CA ALA A 41 4.08 -2.27 3.54
C ALA A 41 3.24 -1.32 2.70
N ARG A 42 3.90 -0.40 1.99
CA ARG A 42 3.32 0.51 1.01
C ARG A 42 3.66 0.04 -0.39
N TYR A 43 2.64 -0.14 -1.20
CA TYR A 43 2.74 -0.55 -2.60
C TYR A 43 2.22 0.55 -3.52
N ALA A 44 2.96 0.81 -4.59
CA ALA A 44 2.38 1.40 -5.79
C ALA A 44 1.60 0.31 -6.52
N VAL A 45 0.43 0.64 -7.07
CA VAL A 45 -0.40 -0.34 -7.80
C VAL A 45 -0.47 -0.08 -9.30
N ASP A 46 0.13 1.01 -9.77
CA ASP A 46 0.13 1.43 -11.18
C ASP A 46 1.55 1.76 -11.65
N PRO A 47 1.96 1.35 -12.86
CA PRO A 47 1.25 0.45 -13.80
C PRO A 47 1.31 -1.04 -13.38
N GLU A 48 2.16 -1.38 -12.42
CA GLU A 48 2.32 -2.71 -11.84
C GLU A 48 2.44 -2.60 -10.31
N VAL A 49 2.19 -3.71 -9.61
CA VAL A 49 2.27 -3.73 -8.14
C VAL A 49 3.74 -3.78 -7.72
N GLU A 50 4.22 -2.69 -7.13
CA GLU A 50 5.60 -2.52 -6.69
C GLU A 50 5.66 -2.20 -5.19
N LEU A 51 6.54 -2.90 -4.46
CA LEU A 51 6.81 -2.59 -3.05
C LEU A 51 7.70 -1.35 -2.96
N ILE A 52 7.16 -0.26 -2.39
CA ILE A 52 7.85 1.03 -2.29
C ILE A 52 8.57 1.17 -0.96
N SER A 53 7.94 0.75 0.14
CA SER A 53 8.51 0.90 1.48
C SER A 53 7.89 -0.10 2.45
N VAL A 54 8.69 -0.51 3.45
CA VAL A 54 8.26 -1.33 4.57
C VAL A 54 8.54 -0.57 5.86
N PHE A 55 7.55 -0.52 6.73
CA PHE A 55 7.60 0.10 8.04
C PHE A 55 7.48 -1.02 9.09
N ASP A 56 8.51 -1.20 9.90
CA ASP A 56 8.53 -2.13 11.04
C ASP A 56 8.50 -1.43 12.41
N ASP A 57 8.64 -0.10 12.42
CA ASP A 57 8.43 0.78 13.56
C ASP A 57 7.79 2.13 13.12
N ASP A 58 7.46 2.98 14.08
CA ASP A 58 6.91 4.33 13.87
C ASP A 58 5.77 4.44 12.83
N PHE A 59 4.75 3.58 12.94
CA PHE A 59 3.58 3.60 12.06
C PHE A 59 2.82 4.94 12.04
N GLY A 60 3.08 5.78 13.03
CA GLY A 60 2.54 7.13 13.14
C GLY A 60 2.98 8.08 12.02
N SER A 61 4.12 7.79 11.38
CA SER A 61 4.75 8.62 10.36
C SER A 61 4.46 8.18 8.93
N ILE A 62 3.61 7.16 8.74
CA ILE A 62 3.28 6.65 7.40
C ILE A 62 2.49 7.73 6.63
N PRO A 63 3.01 8.22 5.49
CA PRO A 63 2.30 9.18 4.68
C PRO A 63 1.22 8.48 3.85
N PHE A 64 -0.04 8.87 4.06
CA PHE A 64 -1.15 8.46 3.18
C PHE A 64 -1.27 9.47 2.04
N LEU A 65 -0.72 9.12 0.87
CA LEU A 65 -0.79 9.98 -0.31
C LEU A 65 -2.10 9.75 -1.09
N GLN A 66 -2.49 10.74 -1.90
CA GLN A 66 -3.68 10.63 -2.76
C GLN A 66 -3.45 9.83 -4.05
N ASN A 67 -2.22 9.39 -4.30
CA ASN A 67 -1.91 8.53 -5.43
C ASN A 67 -2.43 7.12 -5.14
N ARG A 68 -2.77 6.34 -6.17
CA ARG A 68 -3.29 4.97 -6.03
C ARG A 68 -2.23 4.07 -5.38
N GLU A 69 -2.30 3.98 -4.06
CA GLU A 69 -1.39 3.20 -3.23
C GLU A 69 -2.18 2.21 -2.39
N ALA A 70 -1.58 1.05 -2.17
CA ALA A 70 -2.10 0.04 -1.29
C ALA A 70 -1.20 -0.11 -0.06
N PHE A 71 -1.82 -0.22 1.10
CA PHE A 71 -1.12 -0.48 2.36
C PHE A 71 -1.51 -1.86 2.87
N VAL A 72 -0.52 -2.72 3.11
CA VAL A 72 -0.71 -4.06 3.67
C VAL A 72 -0.17 -4.08 5.08
N ILE A 73 -1.04 -4.36 6.06
CA ILE A 73 -0.64 -4.61 7.44
C ILE A 73 -0.60 -6.13 7.62
N ALA A 74 0.58 -6.68 7.91
CA ALA A 74 0.76 -8.12 8.03
C ALA A 74 1.65 -8.48 9.22
N LYS A 75 1.35 -9.64 9.79
CA LYS A 75 2.28 -10.36 10.67
C LYS A 75 3.15 -11.26 9.82
N VAL A 76 4.45 -11.04 9.86
CA VAL A 76 5.44 -11.77 9.05
C VAL A 76 6.67 -12.13 9.90
N PRO A 77 7.48 -13.12 9.50
CA PRO A 77 8.80 -13.33 10.08
C PRO A 77 9.63 -12.03 10.05
N ALA A 78 10.46 -11.79 11.08
CA ALA A 78 11.22 -10.54 11.20
C ALA A 78 12.04 -10.16 9.95
N GLY A 79 12.57 -11.14 9.22
CA GLY A 79 13.37 -10.95 8.01
C GLY A 79 12.59 -10.93 6.69
N GLU A 80 11.26 -11.05 6.71
CA GLU A 80 10.44 -11.06 5.49
C GLU A 80 9.61 -9.79 5.35
N ASP A 81 9.33 -9.43 4.10
CA ASP A 81 8.43 -8.34 3.76
C ASP A 81 6.97 -8.84 3.73
N PRO A 82 6.00 -7.97 4.05
CA PRO A 82 4.61 -8.28 3.80
C PRO A 82 4.36 -8.73 2.34
N PRO A 83 3.35 -9.57 2.10
CA PRO A 83 2.97 -9.95 0.75
C PRO A 83 2.28 -8.78 0.02
N PRO A 84 2.26 -8.79 -1.32
CA PRO A 84 1.51 -7.82 -2.10
C PRO A 84 0.00 -7.86 -1.77
N PRO A 85 -0.73 -6.76 -2.00
CA PRO A 85 -2.17 -6.71 -1.81
C PRO A 85 -2.89 -7.78 -2.66
N SER A 86 -3.99 -8.31 -2.13
CA SER A 86 -4.78 -9.33 -2.84
C SER A 86 -5.45 -8.76 -4.09
N GLN A 87 -5.70 -9.62 -5.10
CA GLN A 87 -6.44 -9.22 -6.30
C GLN A 87 -7.83 -8.64 -5.98
N ALA A 88 -8.51 -9.17 -4.95
CA ALA A 88 -9.80 -8.65 -4.51
C ALA A 88 -9.69 -7.22 -3.95
N SER A 89 -8.63 -6.92 -3.20
CA SER A 89 -8.34 -5.57 -2.70
C SER A 89 -8.05 -4.60 -3.84
N LEU A 90 -7.30 -5.05 -4.87
CA LEU A 90 -7.03 -4.24 -6.06
C LEU A 90 -8.30 -3.93 -6.85
N VAL A 91 -9.16 -4.94 -7.07
CA VAL A 91 -10.47 -4.74 -7.73
C VAL A 91 -11.36 -3.77 -6.95
N ALA A 92 -11.37 -3.86 -5.61
CA ALA A 92 -12.10 -2.91 -4.78
C ALA A 92 -11.54 -1.48 -4.91
N LEU A 93 -10.21 -1.34 -4.95
CA LEU A 93 -9.56 -0.05 -5.20
C LEU A 93 -9.97 0.51 -6.57
N ASP A 94 -9.87 -0.26 -7.64
CA ASP A 94 -10.29 0.11 -9.01
C ASP A 94 -11.74 0.64 -9.04
N ALA A 95 -12.66 -0.08 -8.40
CA ALA A 95 -14.08 0.29 -8.37
C ALA A 95 -14.34 1.62 -7.66
N THR A 96 -13.55 1.94 -6.63
CA THR A 96 -13.70 3.19 -5.86
C THR A 96 -13.02 4.39 -6.51
N THR A 97 -11.92 4.18 -7.24
CA THR A 97 -11.17 5.27 -7.88
C THR A 97 -11.66 5.58 -9.29
N ASN A 98 -12.65 4.84 -9.81
CA ASN A 98 -13.40 5.11 -11.04
C ASN A 98 -12.51 5.40 -12.27
N THR A 99 -11.32 4.81 -12.30
CA THR A 99 -10.34 4.97 -13.37
C THR A 99 -10.01 3.59 -13.91
N PRO A 100 -10.49 3.21 -15.10
CA PRO A 100 -9.85 2.15 -15.86
C PRO A 100 -8.44 2.64 -16.25
N LEU A 101 -7.46 1.73 -16.29
CA LEU A 101 -6.18 1.96 -16.96
C LEU A 101 -6.45 2.26 -18.44
N GLU A 102 -6.72 3.52 -18.76
CA GLU A 102 -6.41 4.03 -20.08
C GLU A 102 -4.89 4.21 -20.14
N SER A 103 -4.18 3.12 -20.45
CA SER A 103 -2.97 3.22 -21.27
C SER A 103 -3.40 3.75 -22.64
N GLN A 104 -3.87 4.99 -22.70
CA GLN A 104 -3.92 5.69 -23.96
C GLN A 104 -2.46 5.95 -24.31
N PRO A 105 -1.93 5.36 -25.40
CA PRO A 105 -0.69 5.89 -25.95
C PRO A 105 -0.98 7.36 -26.19
N VAL A 106 -0.28 8.25 -25.46
CA VAL A 106 -0.20 9.65 -25.86
C VAL A 106 0.24 9.59 -27.33
N PRO A 107 -0.56 10.09 -28.28
CA PRO A 107 -0.06 10.26 -29.62
C PRO A 107 1.21 11.10 -29.46
N LEU A 108 2.35 10.54 -29.85
CA LEU A 108 3.52 11.37 -30.09
C LEU A 108 3.08 12.27 -31.23
N ASP A 109 2.63 13.48 -30.90
CA ASP A 109 2.49 14.50 -31.90
C ASP A 109 3.89 14.72 -32.43
N LEU A 110 4.15 14.15 -33.61
CA LEU A 110 5.40 14.29 -34.31
C LEU A 110 5.43 15.76 -34.74
N VAL A 111 6.00 16.59 -33.88
CA VAL A 111 6.30 17.96 -34.24
C VAL A 111 7.53 17.93 -35.14
N ASP A 112 7.44 18.58 -36.29
CA ASP A 112 8.61 18.82 -37.14
C ASP A 112 9.62 19.75 -36.41
N GLU A 113 10.85 19.91 -36.92
CA GLU A 113 11.89 20.78 -36.31
C GLU A 113 11.42 22.24 -36.13
N ASP A 114 10.37 22.65 -36.84
CA ASP A 114 9.72 23.96 -36.74
C ASP A 114 8.49 24.00 -35.79
N GLY A 115 8.18 22.92 -35.07
CA GLY A 115 7.12 22.88 -34.06
C GLY A 115 5.69 22.74 -34.59
N ASN A 116 5.53 22.34 -35.85
CA ASN A 116 4.22 22.09 -36.47
C ASN A 116 3.79 20.63 -36.30
N LEU A 117 2.50 20.43 -36.00
CA LEU A 117 1.84 19.12 -35.86
C LEU A 117 1.77 18.41 -37.24
N ILE A 118 2.44 17.26 -37.41
CA ILE A 118 2.27 16.45 -38.63
C ILE A 118 1.05 15.53 -38.46
N ASN A 119 -0.11 15.96 -38.97
CA ASN A 119 -1.29 15.10 -39.03
C ASN A 119 -1.10 14.03 -40.11
N GLY A 120 -1.19 12.75 -39.72
CA GLY A 120 -1.30 11.60 -40.62
C GLY A 120 -2.73 11.35 -41.09
#